data_AF-A0AAE8NE13-F1
#
_entry.id   AF-A0AAE8NE13-F1
#
_cell.length_a   1.000
_cell.length_b   1.000
_cell.length_c   1.000
_cell.angle_alpha   90.00
_cell.angle_beta   90.00
_cell.angle_gamma   90.00
#
_symmetry.space_group_name_H-M   'P 1'
#
loop_
_entity.id
_entity.type
_entity.pdbx_description
1 polymer ?
#
loop_
_entity_poly.entity_id
_entity_poly.type
_entity_poly.pdbx_seq_one_letter_code
_entity_poly.pdbx_strand_id
1 'polypeptide(L)' 'MRPGLEMAAKGARASGTPFISFFMPAQMQALAREAGFTKTEHVAAAELTRRYFADRADGLRPPNNAEELLVATV' A
#
# COMPACT_ATOMS: atom_id res chain seq x y z
N MET A 1 -14.57 12.19 -4.80
CA MET A 1 -13.46 12.29 -3.83
C MET A 1 -13.62 11.19 -2.79
N ARG A 2 -12.55 10.53 -2.32
CA ARG A 2 -12.60 9.42 -1.35
C ARG A 2 -12.44 9.98 0.08
N PRO A 3 -13.50 10.12 0.91
CA PRO A 3 -13.40 10.79 2.21
C PRO A 3 -12.38 10.17 3.17
N GLY A 4 -12.21 8.84 3.11
CA GLY A 4 -11.22 8.13 3.93
C GLY A 4 -9.78 8.54 3.62
N LEU A 5 -9.45 8.80 2.35
CA LEU A 5 -8.11 9.24 1.94
C LEU A 5 -7.82 10.65 2.45
N GLU A 6 -8.81 11.55 2.38
CA GLU A 6 -8.68 12.93 2.88
C GLU A 6 -8.47 12.95 4.39
N MET A 7 -9.22 12.13 5.14
CA MET A 7 -9.05 12.01 6.58
C MET A 7 -7.70 11.43 6.96
N ALA A 8 -7.23 10.40 6.26
CA ALA A 8 -5.89 9.84 6.46
C ALA A 8 -4.80 10.87 6.17
N ALA A 9 -4.89 11.60 5.05
CA ALA A 9 -3.92 12.64 4.69
C ALA A 9 -3.91 13.80 5.70
N LYS A 10 -5.09 14.22 6.20
CA LYS A 10 -5.21 15.23 7.25
C LYS A 10 -4.54 14.77 8.55
N GLY A 11 -4.79 13.53 8.97
CA GLY A 11 -4.16 12.93 10.15
C GLY A 11 -2.65 12.86 10.02
N ALA A 12 -2.15 12.31 8.90
CA ALA A 12 -0.73 12.19 8.59
C ALA A 12 -0.01 13.55 8.59
N ARG A 13 -0.65 14.60 8.05
CA ARG A 13 -0.11 15.96 8.11
C ARG A 13 -0.07 16.50 9.55
N ALA A 14 -1.13 16.29 10.32
CA ALA A 14 -1.20 16.74 11.71
C ALA A 14 -0.17 16.04 12.62
N SER A 15 0.22 14.80 12.31
CA SER A 15 1.26 14.05 13.03
C SER A 15 2.70 14.35 12.56
N GLY A 16 2.90 15.28 11.62
CA GLY A 16 4.23 15.63 11.10
C GLY A 16 4.78 14.66 10.05
N THR A 17 3.96 13.75 9.52
CA THR A 17 4.34 12.75 8.51
C THR A 17 3.43 12.86 7.27
N PRO A 18 3.42 14.01 6.56
CA PRO A 18 2.49 14.23 5.46
C PRO A 18 2.72 13.25 4.31
N PHE A 19 1.64 12.86 3.62
CA PHE A 19 1.75 12.15 2.35
C PHE A 19 2.18 13.15 1.26
N ILE A 20 3.45 13.09 0.86
CA ILE A 20 4.04 14.01 -0.12
C ILE A 20 3.85 13.50 -1.54
N SER A 21 3.85 12.19 -1.74
CA SER A 21 3.81 11.54 -3.05
C SER A 21 2.77 10.43 -3.08
N PHE A 22 2.08 10.33 -4.22
CA PHE A 22 1.10 9.27 -4.49
C PHE A 22 1.53 8.55 -5.75
N PHE A 23 1.57 7.22 -5.67
CA PHE A 23 2.04 6.38 -6.77
C PHE A 23 0.99 5.33 -7.12
N MET A 24 0.80 5.10 -8.41
CA MET A 24 0.29 3.82 -8.89
C MET A 24 1.36 2.74 -8.66
N PRO A 25 0.98 1.46 -8.50
CA PRO A 25 1.95 0.40 -8.19
C PRO A 25 3.13 0.31 -9.16
N ALA A 26 2.91 0.54 -10.46
CA ALA A 26 3.96 0.54 -11.46
C ALA A 26 4.95 1.71 -11.27
N GLN A 27 4.45 2.89 -10.88
CA GLN A 27 5.29 4.07 -10.63
C GLN A 27 6.17 3.86 -9.40
N MET A 28 5.62 3.27 -8.35
CA MET A 28 6.36 2.94 -7.12
C MET A 28 7.48 1.93 -7.40
N GLN A 29 7.20 0.88 -8.19
CA GLN A 29 8.23 -0.09 -8.59
C GLN A 29 9.32 0.52 -9.49
N ALA A 30 8.94 1.40 -10.42
CA ALA A 30 9.89 2.09 -11.29
C ALA A 30 10.83 2.98 -10.48
N LEU A 31 10.28 3.79 -9.57
CA LEU A 31 11.06 4.65 -8.68
C LEU A 31 12.06 3.84 -7.84
N ALA A 32 11.66 2.68 -7.32
CA ALA A 32 12.57 1.82 -6.56
C ALA A 32 13.70 1.26 -7.43
N ARG A 33 13.45 0.91 -8.70
CA ARG A 33 14.50 0.49 -9.63
C ARG A 33 15.46 1.64 -9.95
N GLU A 34 14.94 2.84 -10.19
CA GLU A 34 15.74 4.06 -10.41
C GLU A 34 16.62 4.40 -9.19
N ALA A 35 16.13 4.10 -7.99
CA ALA A 35 16.88 4.25 -6.74
C ALA A 35 17.95 3.16 -6.51
N GLY A 36 18.08 2.16 -7.40
CA GLY A 36 19.11 1.13 -7.36
C GLY A 36 18.70 -0.21 -6.74
N PHE A 37 17.41 -0.42 -6.41
CA PHE A 37 16.93 -1.75 -6.00
C PHE A 37 16.83 -2.68 -7.21
N THR A 38 17.45 -3.85 -7.14
CA THR A 38 17.52 -4.82 -8.24
C THR A 38 16.24 -5.63 -8.39
N LYS A 39 15.57 -5.93 -7.28
CA LYS A 39 14.28 -6.60 -7.24
C LYS A 39 13.24 -5.70 -6.60
N THR A 40 12.10 -5.55 -7.27
CA THR A 40 10.96 -4.77 -6.76
C THR A 40 9.67 -5.53 -7.01
N GLU A 41 8.88 -5.73 -5.95
CA GLU A 41 7.62 -6.48 -5.96
C GLU A 41 6.53 -5.64 -5.31
N HIS A 42 5.42 -5.47 -6.03
CA HIS A 42 4.20 -4.94 -5.44
C HIS A 42 3.36 -6.08 -4.86
N VAL A 43 3.10 -6.02 -3.56
CA VAL A 43 2.20 -6.92 -2.86
C VAL A 43 0.86 -6.22 -2.68
N ALA A 44 -0.13 -6.60 -3.50
CA ALA A 44 -1.46 -6.00 -3.50
C ALA A 44 -2.29 -6.40 -2.26
N ALA A 45 -3.25 -5.55 -1.89
CA ALA A 45 -4.18 -5.80 -0.78
C ALA A 45 -4.93 -7.14 -0.90
N ALA A 46 -5.30 -7.54 -2.13
CA ALA A 46 -5.95 -8.82 -2.38
C ALA A 46 -5.03 -10.02 -2.04
N GLU A 47 -3.73 -9.91 -2.32
CA GLU A 47 -2.75 -10.95 -1.98
C GLU A 47 -2.53 -11.02 -0.47
N LEU A 48 -2.46 -9.87 0.22
CA LEU A 48 -2.42 -9.81 1.68
C LEU A 48 -3.68 -10.42 2.30
N THR A 49 -4.85 -10.10 1.75
CA THR A 49 -6.13 -10.67 2.19
C THR A 49 -6.14 -12.18 2.03
N ARG A 50 -5.69 -12.69 0.89
CA ARG A 50 -5.57 -14.12 0.64
C ARG A 50 -4.62 -14.80 1.63
N ARG A 51 -3.47 -14.20 1.94
CA ARG A 51 -2.47 -14.79 2.85
C ARG A 51 -2.91 -14.78 4.31
N TYR A 52 -3.52 -13.68 4.77
CA TYR A 52 -3.72 -13.45 6.21
C TYR A 52 -5.18 -13.59 6.68
N PHE A 53 -6.14 -13.62 5.76
CA PHE A 53 -7.57 -13.64 6.11
C PHE A 53 -8.33 -14.84 5.52
N ALA A 54 -7.69 -15.71 4.74
CA ALA A 54 -8.35 -16.85 4.09
C ALA A 54 -9.17 -17.72 5.05
N ASP A 55 -8.58 -18.08 6.19
CA ASP A 55 -9.15 -19.05 7.13
C ASP A 55 -9.99 -18.42 8.25
N ARG A 56 -10.39 -17.15 8.09
CA ARG A 56 -11.28 -16.50 9.06
C ARG A 56 -12.70 -17.06 9.00
N ALA A 57 -13.15 -17.60 10.13
CA ALA A 57 -14.50 -18.14 10.29
C ALA A 57 -15.59 -17.06 10.45
N ASP A 58 -15.21 -15.80 10.69
CA ASP A 58 -16.14 -14.68 10.91
C ASP A 58 -16.49 -13.88 9.66
N GLY A 59 -16.01 -14.32 8.49
CA GLY A 59 -16.33 -13.70 7.21
C GLY A 59 -15.66 -12.35 6.96
N LEU A 60 -14.76 -11.88 7.83
CA LEU A 60 -14.08 -10.60 7.58
C LEU A 60 -13.23 -10.68 6.30
N ARG A 61 -13.47 -9.74 5.39
CA ARG A 61 -12.69 -9.54 4.16
C ARG A 61 -12.34 -8.06 3.99
N PRO A 62 -11.05 -7.68 4.13
CA PRO A 62 -10.61 -6.32 3.84
C PRO A 62 -10.93 -5.91 2.38
N PRO A 63 -11.11 -4.60 2.10
CA PRO A 63 -11.24 -4.11 0.74
C PRO A 63 -10.02 -4.44 -0.13
N ASN A 64 -10.24 -4.70 -1.42
CA ASN A 64 -9.17 -5.01 -2.40
C ASN A 64 -8.22 -3.85 -2.70
N ASN A 65 -8.46 -2.68 -2.11
CA ASN A 65 -7.68 -1.45 -2.29
C ASN A 65 -7.32 -0.84 -0.92
N ALA A 66 -7.18 -1.70 0.09
CA ALA A 66 -6.71 -1.33 1.42
C ALA A 66 -5.19 -1.12 1.41
N GLU A 67 -4.46 -1.79 2.30
CA GLU A 67 -3.01 -1.67 2.38
C GLU A 67 -2.31 -2.40 1.22
N GLU A 68 -1.35 -1.73 0.61
CA GLU A 68 -0.51 -2.22 -0.49
C GLU A 68 0.95 -2.00 -0.11
N LEU A 69 1.83 -2.95 -0.44
CA LEU A 69 3.24 -2.89 -0.04
C LEU A 69 4.17 -2.96 -1.26
N LEU A 70 5.28 -2.22 -1.19
CA LEU A 70 6.45 -2.46 -2.04
C LEU A 70 7.50 -3.22 -1.24
N VAL A 71 7.94 -4.37 -1.75
CA VAL A 71 9.13 -5.07 -1.29
C VAL A 71 10.25 -4.81 -2.29
N ALA A 72 11.35 -4.22 -1.84
CA ALA A 72 12.49 -3.90 -2.68
C ALA A 72 13.80 -4.40 -2.03
N THR A 73 14.67 -5.05 -2.80
CA THR A 73 15.95 -5.60 -2.32
C THR A 73 17.08 -5.28 -3.29
N VAL A 74 18.33 -5.29 -2.78
CA VAL A 74 19.56 -5.13 -3.58
C VAL A 74 20.11 -6.46 -4.03
#